data_AF-A0A7V5YRH7-F1
#
_entry.id   AF-A0A7V5YRH7-F1
#
_cell.length_a   1.000
_cell.length_b   1.000
_cell.length_c   1.000
_cell.angle_alpha   90.00
_cell.angle_beta   90.00
_cell.angle_gamma   90.00
#
_symmetry.space_group_name_H-M   'P 1'
#
loop_
_entity.id
_entity.type
_entity.pdbx_description
1 polymer ?
#
loop_
_entity_poly.entity_id
_entity_poly.type
_entity_poly.pdbx_seq_one_letter_code
_entity_poly.pdbx_strand_id
1 'polypeptide(L)'
;MERPRAEPVVAIVGRPNVGKSTLFNRIVGQRRAIVGDEPGMTRDRIYGRAEHRGRPFVVVDTGGLLPGAQELVAQEVVRQAQQAIEEAAALIFVVDAREDLTPLDRELADLLRRCGKPVFVAVNKVDVPTAAAFTGAFYALGFREIYPISAEHGIGVDDMLDAVVACLPETPSEVAVETAPEELPQIKVAIIGRPNVGKSTLLNALTGTDRAIVSPIPGTTRDAVDEEVVVDGTRFVFVDTAGIRRKGKTKLLAEKLSVIMARRHIRLADVVLLVLDATEGIVNLDATIGGYAHEAGRAIILCVNKWDAAPSKDKAAFVERVRAELRFLEYAPIAFLSAERRAGLSQLFPLIRRCYEAASRRIPTAELNRFFQSLELPPELRGRYITQVGIRPPTFVVFAATREPLHFSIERYLINRIREAFDFFGTPIRIKVKPKRGAREPSVLRPAR
;
A
#
# COMPACT_ATOMS: atom_id res chain seq x y z
N MET A 1 22.70 -0.27 18.44
CA MET A 1 21.78 0.76 17.91
C MET A 1 20.46 0.07 17.63
N GLU A 2 19.44 0.42 18.40
CA GLU A 2 18.10 -0.16 18.31
C GLU A 2 17.42 0.29 17.01
N ARG A 3 16.80 -0.67 16.32
CA ARG A 3 16.08 -0.50 15.05
C ARG A 3 14.86 0.44 15.24
N PRO A 4 14.40 1.16 14.21
CA PRO A 4 13.08 1.81 14.27
C PRO A 4 12.03 0.74 14.63
N ARG A 5 11.29 0.95 15.73
CA ARG A 5 10.28 0.00 16.19
C ARG A 5 9.18 -0.07 15.13
N ALA A 6 9.00 -1.25 14.54
CA ALA A 6 7.86 -1.54 13.68
C ALA A 6 6.56 -1.19 14.40
N GLU A 7 5.53 -0.74 13.65
CA GLU A 7 4.18 -0.52 14.20
C GLU A 7 3.79 -1.74 15.06
N PRO A 8 3.31 -1.54 16.31
CA PRO A 8 3.04 -2.65 17.20
C PRO A 8 2.01 -3.59 16.57
N VAL A 9 2.33 -4.88 16.54
CA VAL A 9 1.47 -5.91 15.95
C VAL A 9 0.54 -6.47 17.03
N VAL A 10 -0.75 -6.59 16.74
CA VAL A 10 -1.76 -7.20 17.58
C VAL A 10 -2.29 -8.44 16.85
N ALA A 11 -2.12 -9.63 17.42
CA ALA A 11 -2.61 -10.85 16.78
C ALA A 11 -3.94 -11.31 17.37
N ILE A 12 -4.88 -11.67 16.50
CA ILE A 12 -6.16 -12.26 16.85
C ILE A 12 -6.04 -13.79 16.76
N VAL A 13 -6.14 -14.46 17.90
CA VAL A 13 -5.99 -15.90 18.05
C VAL A 13 -7.26 -16.53 18.63
N GLY A 14 -7.50 -17.80 18.34
CA GLY A 14 -8.67 -18.53 18.84
C GLY A 14 -9.09 -19.67 17.92
N ARG A 15 -9.97 -20.54 18.42
CA ARG A 15 -10.55 -21.66 17.67
C ARG A 15 -11.24 -21.18 16.37
N PRO A 16 -11.39 -22.03 15.34
CA PRO A 16 -12.24 -21.71 14.18
C PRO A 16 -13.67 -21.31 14.59
N ASN A 17 -14.31 -20.45 13.78
CA ASN A 17 -15.72 -20.05 13.93
C ASN A 17 -16.12 -19.23 15.19
N VAL A 18 -15.17 -18.88 16.05
CA VAL A 18 -15.39 -17.96 17.19
C VAL A 18 -15.59 -16.49 16.78
N GLY A 19 -15.39 -16.16 15.49
CA GLY A 19 -15.60 -14.83 14.93
C GLY A 19 -14.36 -13.95 14.81
N LYS A 20 -13.15 -14.54 14.74
CA LYS A 20 -11.88 -13.82 14.53
C LYS A 20 -11.92 -12.88 13.33
N SER A 21 -12.32 -13.37 12.15
CA SER A 21 -12.37 -12.55 10.94
C SER A 21 -13.45 -11.46 10.99
N THR A 22 -14.54 -11.68 11.72
CA THR A 22 -15.55 -10.64 11.99
C THR A 22 -14.96 -9.53 12.86
N LEU A 23 -14.21 -9.90 13.90
CA LEU A 23 -13.52 -8.95 14.77
C LEU A 23 -12.41 -8.20 14.03
N PHE A 24 -11.58 -8.91 13.26
CA PHE A 24 -10.56 -8.34 12.39
C PHE A 24 -11.15 -7.26 11.47
N ASN A 25 -12.21 -7.61 10.73
CA ASN A 25 -12.87 -6.69 9.81
C ASN A 25 -13.48 -5.48 10.52
N ARG A 26 -13.92 -5.64 11.77
CA ARG A 26 -14.42 -4.52 12.58
C ARG A 26 -13.30 -3.59 13.01
N ILE A 27 -12.22 -4.13 13.57
CA ILE A 27 -11.05 -3.36 14.02
C ILE A 27 -10.46 -2.56 12.85
N VAL A 28 -10.28 -3.20 11.70
CA VAL A 28 -9.84 -2.55 10.44
C VAL A 28 -10.90 -1.58 9.90
N GLY A 29 -12.18 -1.84 10.18
CA GLY A 29 -13.33 -1.10 9.66
C GLY A 29 -13.68 0.20 10.40
N GLN A 30 -13.20 0.40 11.64
CA GLN A 30 -13.45 1.62 12.44
C GLN A 30 -12.83 2.89 11.83
N ARG A 31 -11.82 2.75 10.96
CA ARG A 31 -11.51 3.69 9.87
C ARG A 31 -10.73 2.96 8.78
N ARG A 32 -11.13 3.17 7.52
CA ARG A 32 -10.56 2.62 6.27
C ARG A 32 -9.03 2.45 6.32
N ALA A 33 -8.59 1.33 6.84
CA ALA A 33 -7.25 0.84 6.64
C ALA A 33 -7.23 -0.02 5.38
N ILE A 34 -6.15 0.14 4.62
CA ILE A 34 -5.87 -0.66 3.45
C ILE A 34 -5.57 -2.08 3.97
N VAL A 35 -6.47 -3.02 3.67
CA VAL A 35 -6.11 -4.44 3.68
C VAL A 35 -5.12 -4.60 2.53
N GLY A 36 -3.85 -4.75 2.89
CA GLY A 36 -2.79 -5.04 1.94
C GLY A 36 -2.60 -6.54 1.89
N ASP A 37 -2.94 -7.17 0.76
CA ASP A 37 -2.34 -8.45 0.41
C ASP A 37 -0.86 -8.16 0.06
N GLU A 38 0.03 -8.22 1.05
CA GLU A 38 1.46 -8.28 0.77
C GLU A 38 1.79 -9.67 0.20
N PRO A 39 2.16 -9.79 -1.09
CA PRO A 39 2.52 -11.08 -1.65
C PRO A 39 3.97 -11.36 -1.29
N GLY A 40 4.19 -12.14 -0.23
CA GLY A 40 5.56 -12.49 0.18
C GLY A 40 5.72 -13.37 1.41
N MET A 41 4.71 -13.53 2.26
CA MET A 41 4.79 -14.43 3.42
C MET A 41 3.56 -15.34 3.46
N THR A 42 3.77 -16.58 3.92
CA THR A 42 2.86 -17.74 3.96
C THR A 42 1.36 -17.44 3.83
N ARG A 43 0.69 -18.21 2.96
CA ARG A 43 -0.72 -18.14 2.50
C ARG A 43 -1.83 -18.07 3.58
N ASP A 44 -1.50 -18.00 4.86
CA ASP A 44 -2.40 -18.34 5.97
C ASP A 44 -2.74 -17.15 6.91
N ARG A 45 -2.22 -15.93 6.68
CA ARG A 45 -2.44 -14.77 7.57
C ARG A 45 -2.88 -13.52 6.84
N ILE A 46 -3.89 -12.85 7.41
CA ILE A 46 -4.45 -11.60 6.88
C ILE A 46 -3.98 -10.45 7.78
N TYR A 47 -3.30 -9.46 7.21
CA TYR A 47 -2.84 -8.27 7.90
C TYR A 47 -3.72 -7.07 7.58
N GLY A 48 -3.99 -6.25 8.58
CA GLY A 48 -4.73 -5.00 8.44
C GLY A 48 -4.09 -3.93 9.33
N ARG A 49 -4.02 -2.69 8.87
CA ARG A 49 -3.67 -1.58 9.76
C ARG A 49 -4.91 -1.17 10.56
N ALA A 50 -4.75 -0.65 11.76
CA ALA A 50 -5.82 -0.12 12.56
C ALA A 50 -5.33 1.08 13.37
N GLU A 51 -6.25 1.93 13.77
CA GLU A 51 -5.97 3.08 14.63
C GLU A 51 -7.10 3.19 15.65
N HIS A 52 -6.75 3.26 16.92
CA HIS A 52 -7.70 3.46 17.99
C HIS A 52 -7.23 4.60 18.89
N ARG A 53 -8.09 5.60 19.11
CA ARG A 53 -7.78 6.85 19.85
C ARG A 53 -6.46 7.51 19.44
N GLY A 54 -6.18 7.55 18.12
CA GLY A 54 -4.96 8.17 17.59
C GLY A 54 -3.69 7.33 17.72
N ARG A 55 -3.79 6.08 18.20
CA ARG A 55 -2.65 5.15 18.27
C ARG A 55 -2.74 4.11 17.16
N PRO A 56 -1.82 4.16 16.17
CA PRO A 56 -1.79 3.19 15.09
C PRO A 56 -1.15 1.87 15.53
N PHE A 57 -1.67 0.76 15.00
CA PHE A 57 -1.14 -0.59 15.19
C PHE A 57 -1.49 -1.48 13.99
N VAL A 58 -0.76 -2.58 13.82
CA VAL A 58 -1.08 -3.60 12.82
C VAL A 58 -1.88 -4.70 13.51
N VAL A 59 -2.99 -5.13 12.94
CA VAL A 59 -3.75 -6.31 13.38
C VAL A 59 -3.54 -7.47 12.41
N VAL A 60 -3.34 -8.68 12.92
CA VAL A 60 -3.20 -9.90 12.13
C VAL A 60 -4.27 -10.93 12.54
N ASP A 61 -5.02 -11.45 11.57
CA ASP A 61 -5.91 -12.61 11.75
C ASP A 61 -5.13 -13.88 11.43
N THR A 62 -5.08 -14.80 12.38
CA THR A 62 -4.44 -16.11 12.19
C THR A 62 -5.36 -17.13 11.51
N GLY A 63 -6.52 -16.71 10.97
CA GLY A 63 -7.56 -17.61 10.48
C GLY A 63 -7.44 -18.04 9.02
N GLY A 64 -6.91 -19.25 8.79
CA GLY A 64 -7.07 -19.99 7.53
C GLY A 64 -6.81 -21.48 7.72
N LEU A 65 -7.86 -22.28 7.92
CA LEU A 65 -7.74 -23.75 7.86
C LEU A 65 -8.10 -24.22 6.46
N LEU A 66 -7.22 -25.04 5.88
CA LEU A 66 -7.51 -25.79 4.67
C LEU A 66 -8.74 -26.71 4.89
N PRO A 67 -9.72 -26.72 3.98
CA PRO A 67 -10.82 -27.67 4.06
C PRO A 67 -10.29 -29.10 3.88
N GLY A 68 -10.44 -29.98 4.88
CA GLY A 68 -10.28 -31.43 4.67
C GLY A 68 -9.59 -32.27 5.75
N ALA A 69 -9.07 -31.73 6.86
CA ALA A 69 -8.34 -32.54 7.84
C ALA A 69 -8.78 -32.28 9.29
N GLN A 70 -9.79 -33.01 9.78
CA GLN A 70 -10.34 -32.84 11.14
C GLN A 70 -9.32 -33.13 12.27
N GLU A 71 -8.35 -34.03 12.06
CA GLU A 71 -7.31 -34.35 13.07
C GLU A 71 -6.10 -33.40 13.05
N LEU A 72 -5.84 -32.71 11.93
CA LEU A 72 -4.74 -31.73 11.81
C LEU A 72 -5.14 -30.33 12.30
N VAL A 73 -6.43 -30.09 12.58
CA VAL A 73 -6.94 -28.76 12.98
C VAL A 73 -6.34 -28.27 14.28
N ALA A 74 -6.28 -29.12 15.33
CA ALA A 74 -5.84 -28.69 16.65
C ALA A 74 -4.35 -28.30 16.66
N GLN A 75 -3.48 -29.16 16.11
CA GLN A 75 -2.04 -28.89 16.03
C GLN A 75 -1.74 -27.66 15.16
N GLU A 76 -2.47 -27.49 14.06
CA GLU A 76 -2.30 -26.32 13.19
C GLU A 76 -2.74 -25.02 13.87
N VAL A 77 -3.85 -25.04 14.62
CA VAL A 77 -4.32 -23.88 15.39
C VAL A 77 -3.31 -23.50 16.48
N VAL A 78 -2.74 -24.48 17.18
CA VAL A 78 -1.69 -24.24 18.19
C VAL A 78 -0.41 -23.70 17.54
N ARG A 79 0.02 -24.27 16.41
CA ARG A 79 1.19 -23.79 15.64
C ARG A 79 1.00 -22.34 15.17
N GLN A 80 -0.19 -22.00 14.68
CA GLN A 80 -0.52 -20.63 14.27
C GLN A 80 -0.50 -19.66 15.45
N ALA A 81 -1.00 -20.08 16.62
CA ALA A 81 -0.94 -19.28 17.84
C ALA A 81 0.52 -19.05 18.29
N GLN A 82 1.38 -20.05 18.24
CA GLN A 82 2.81 -19.91 18.59
C GLN A 82 3.53 -18.90 17.71
N GLN A 83 3.31 -18.95 16.39
CA GLN A 83 3.95 -18.00 15.50
C GLN A 83 3.38 -16.59 15.64
N ALA A 84 2.07 -16.46 15.90
CA ALA A 84 1.45 -15.17 16.21
C ALA A 84 1.99 -14.58 17.52
N ILE A 85 2.25 -15.43 18.51
CA ILE A 85 2.90 -15.05 19.76
C ILE A 85 4.28 -14.47 19.49
N GLU A 86 5.11 -15.02 18.59
CA GLU A 86 6.47 -14.51 18.35
C GLU A 86 6.47 -13.07 17.84
N GLU A 87 5.58 -12.76 16.91
CA GLU A 87 5.55 -11.48 16.17
C GLU A 87 4.73 -10.38 16.87
N ALA A 88 3.73 -10.73 17.68
CA ALA A 88 2.80 -9.75 18.25
C ALA A 88 3.37 -9.00 19.47
N ALA A 89 3.03 -7.73 19.64
CA ALA A 89 3.22 -6.97 20.88
C ALA A 89 2.10 -7.26 21.91
N ALA A 90 0.89 -7.57 21.45
CA ALA A 90 -0.26 -7.96 22.27
C ALA A 90 -1.15 -8.97 21.54
N LEU A 91 -1.94 -9.74 22.30
CA LEU A 91 -2.75 -10.84 21.78
C LEU A 91 -4.22 -10.63 22.14
N ILE A 92 -5.12 -10.79 21.17
CA ILE A 92 -6.56 -10.85 21.40
C ILE A 92 -6.99 -12.31 21.26
N PHE A 93 -7.35 -12.94 22.38
CA PHE A 93 -7.83 -14.31 22.41
C PHE A 93 -9.35 -14.33 22.31
N VAL A 94 -9.88 -14.79 21.18
CA VAL A 94 -11.31 -14.79 20.89
C VAL A 94 -11.93 -16.14 21.27
N VAL A 95 -12.97 -16.10 22.10
CA VAL A 95 -13.81 -17.25 22.47
C VAL A 95 -15.27 -16.94 22.15
N ASP A 96 -16.09 -17.96 21.95
CA ASP A 96 -17.52 -17.81 21.66
C ASP A 96 -18.35 -17.84 22.95
N ALA A 97 -19.14 -16.79 23.23
CA ALA A 97 -20.00 -16.71 24.40
C ALA A 97 -21.17 -17.74 24.38
N ARG A 98 -21.48 -18.31 23.21
CA ARG A 98 -22.60 -19.23 23.01
C ARG A 98 -22.22 -20.69 23.23
N GLU A 99 -20.93 -21.00 23.30
CA GLU A 99 -20.39 -22.35 23.49
C GLU A 99 -19.65 -22.43 24.84
N ASP A 100 -19.64 -23.60 25.47
CA ASP A 100 -18.73 -23.86 26.60
C ASP A 100 -17.27 -23.91 26.12
N LEU A 101 -16.33 -23.62 27.03
CA LEU A 101 -14.91 -23.71 26.73
C LEU A 101 -14.52 -25.12 26.28
N THR A 102 -13.97 -25.22 25.07
CA THR A 102 -13.52 -26.48 24.50
C THR A 102 -12.12 -26.87 25.03
N PRO A 103 -11.68 -28.13 24.88
CA PRO A 103 -10.29 -28.51 25.19
C PRO A 103 -9.26 -27.65 24.45
N LEU A 104 -9.54 -27.28 23.20
CA LEU A 104 -8.66 -26.43 22.40
C LEU A 104 -8.56 -25.00 22.93
N ASP A 105 -9.66 -24.44 23.47
CA ASP A 105 -9.63 -23.11 24.11
C ASP A 105 -8.79 -23.13 25.38
N ARG A 106 -8.84 -24.22 26.16
CA ARG A 106 -7.99 -24.41 27.34
C ARG A 106 -6.52 -24.57 26.97
N GLU A 107 -6.23 -25.36 25.94
CA GLU A 107 -4.87 -25.55 25.44
C GLU A 107 -4.25 -24.25 24.90
N LEU A 108 -5.02 -23.47 24.13
CA LEU A 108 -4.61 -22.14 23.68
C LEU A 108 -4.43 -21.18 24.86
N ALA A 109 -5.33 -21.19 25.85
CA ALA A 109 -5.18 -20.39 27.05
C ALA A 109 -3.89 -20.72 27.81
N ASP A 110 -3.57 -22.00 27.99
CA ASP A 110 -2.34 -22.45 28.63
C ASP A 110 -1.08 -21.95 27.90
N LEU A 111 -1.09 -22.01 26.56
CA LEU A 111 -0.02 -21.48 25.73
C LEU A 111 0.12 -19.97 25.90
N LEU A 112 -0.99 -19.24 25.80
CA LEU A 112 -1.03 -17.78 25.88
C LEU A 112 -0.65 -17.26 27.27
N ARG A 113 -0.98 -17.97 28.36
CA ARG A 113 -0.52 -17.59 29.71
C ARG A 113 1.00 -17.68 29.87
N ARG A 114 1.64 -18.63 29.19
CA ARG A 114 3.10 -18.84 29.26
C ARG A 114 3.90 -17.93 28.31
N CYS A 115 3.25 -17.18 27.44
CA CYS A 115 3.93 -16.44 26.36
C CYS A 115 4.62 -15.15 26.81
N GLY A 116 4.32 -14.65 28.02
CA GLY A 116 4.92 -13.43 28.57
C GLY A 116 4.47 -12.12 27.91
N LYS A 117 3.46 -12.16 27.03
CA LYS A 117 2.89 -10.98 26.35
C LYS A 117 1.50 -10.63 26.91
N PRO A 118 1.04 -9.37 26.81
CA PRO A 118 -0.32 -8.99 27.19
C PRO A 118 -1.37 -9.76 26.36
N VAL A 119 -2.34 -10.37 27.04
CA VAL A 119 -3.44 -11.14 26.42
C VAL A 119 -4.77 -10.58 26.88
N PHE A 120 -5.63 -10.24 25.91
CA PHE A 120 -6.98 -9.71 26.12
C PHE A 120 -7.99 -10.75 25.62
N VAL A 121 -8.84 -11.25 26.51
CA VAL A 121 -9.85 -12.27 26.16
C VAL A 121 -11.10 -11.59 25.64
N ALA A 122 -11.40 -11.78 24.37
CA ALA A 122 -12.59 -11.31 23.70
C ALA A 122 -13.68 -12.40 23.71
N VAL A 123 -14.63 -12.29 24.63
CA VAL A 123 -15.80 -13.18 24.72
C VAL A 123 -16.84 -12.70 23.71
N ASN A 124 -16.81 -13.26 22.50
CA ASN A 124 -17.51 -12.76 21.33
C ASN A 124 -18.94 -13.30 21.20
N LYS A 125 -19.77 -12.64 20.38
CA LYS A 125 -21.19 -12.96 20.11
C LYS A 125 -22.16 -12.68 21.28
N VAL A 126 -21.82 -11.70 22.11
CA VAL A 126 -22.70 -11.16 23.16
C VAL A 126 -23.60 -10.07 22.56
N ASP A 127 -24.69 -10.48 21.91
CA ASP A 127 -25.55 -9.57 21.14
C ASP A 127 -26.58 -8.83 21.99
N VAL A 128 -26.93 -9.37 23.17
CA VAL A 128 -27.83 -8.74 24.14
C VAL A 128 -27.05 -8.45 25.42
N PRO A 129 -27.10 -7.22 25.97
CA PRO A 129 -26.46 -6.88 27.23
C PRO A 129 -27.29 -7.40 28.40
N THR A 130 -27.48 -8.71 28.49
CA THR A 130 -27.92 -9.36 29.72
C THR A 130 -26.68 -9.67 30.54
N ALA A 131 -26.52 -8.97 31.66
CA ALA A 131 -25.50 -9.21 32.68
C ALA A 131 -25.42 -10.69 33.15
N ALA A 132 -26.43 -11.51 32.84
CA ALA A 132 -26.56 -12.91 33.22
C ALA A 132 -25.87 -13.93 32.29
N ALA A 133 -25.34 -13.55 31.12
CA ALA A 133 -24.64 -14.50 30.23
C ALA A 133 -23.12 -14.57 30.49
N PHE A 134 -22.60 -13.77 31.42
CA PHE A 134 -21.19 -13.80 31.83
C PHE A 134 -21.00 -14.92 32.87
N THR A 135 -20.98 -16.17 32.41
CA THR A 135 -20.70 -17.32 33.28
C THR A 135 -19.28 -17.23 33.82
N GLY A 136 -19.11 -17.52 35.12
CA GLY A 136 -17.78 -17.60 35.77
C GLY A 136 -16.78 -18.55 35.09
N ALA A 137 -17.24 -19.35 34.13
CA ALA A 137 -16.46 -20.28 33.32
C ALA A 137 -15.32 -19.60 32.55
N PHE A 138 -15.49 -18.38 32.02
CA PHE A 138 -14.42 -17.71 31.26
C PHE A 138 -13.30 -17.16 32.15
N TYR A 139 -13.60 -16.83 33.42
CA TYR A 139 -12.57 -16.49 34.41
C TYR A 139 -11.67 -17.69 34.74
N ALA A 140 -12.15 -18.93 34.56
CA ALA A 140 -11.34 -20.13 34.75
C ALA A 140 -10.17 -20.24 33.75
N LEU A 141 -10.16 -19.43 32.67
CA LEU A 141 -9.02 -19.32 31.77
C LEU A 141 -7.81 -18.61 32.40
N GLY A 142 -7.97 -17.97 33.56
CA GLY A 142 -6.87 -17.39 34.33
C GLY A 142 -6.34 -16.05 33.78
N PHE A 143 -7.12 -15.35 32.96
CA PHE A 143 -6.81 -14.00 32.47
C PHE A 143 -7.60 -12.95 33.28
N ARG A 144 -6.97 -11.80 33.52
CA ARG A 144 -7.60 -10.66 34.21
C ARG A 144 -8.39 -9.77 33.25
N GLU A 145 -7.87 -9.64 32.03
CA GLU A 145 -8.36 -8.79 30.97
C GLU A 145 -9.38 -9.56 30.12
N ILE A 146 -10.66 -9.56 30.53
CA ILE A 146 -11.76 -10.26 29.85
C ILE A 146 -12.85 -9.26 29.45
N TYR A 147 -13.20 -9.26 28.16
CA TYR A 147 -14.09 -8.29 27.53
C TYR A 147 -15.25 -8.99 26.83
N PRO A 148 -16.51 -8.78 27.26
CA PRO A 148 -17.67 -9.21 26.48
C PRO A 148 -17.81 -8.32 25.25
N ILE A 149 -17.84 -8.94 24.07
CA ILE A 149 -17.98 -8.20 22.81
C ILE A 149 -19.04 -8.82 21.90
N SER A 150 -19.61 -7.99 21.02
CA SER A 150 -20.21 -8.46 19.78
C SER A 150 -19.42 -7.87 18.62
N ALA A 151 -18.57 -8.66 17.97
CA ALA A 151 -17.84 -8.23 16.79
C ALA A 151 -18.79 -7.93 15.60
N GLU A 152 -19.99 -8.51 15.58
CA GLU A 152 -20.98 -8.26 14.54
C GLU A 152 -21.74 -6.95 14.74
N HIS A 153 -21.98 -6.53 15.99
CA HIS A 153 -22.72 -5.30 16.30
C HIS A 153 -21.82 -4.15 16.78
N GLY A 154 -20.61 -4.45 17.27
CA GLY A 154 -19.61 -3.48 17.75
C GLY A 154 -19.65 -3.19 19.22
N ILE A 155 -20.43 -3.95 19.98
CA ILE A 155 -20.61 -3.75 21.41
C ILE A 155 -19.32 -4.21 22.12
N GLY A 156 -18.80 -3.41 23.06
CA GLY A 156 -17.65 -3.73 23.91
C GLY A 156 -16.28 -3.75 23.22
N VAL A 157 -16.23 -3.58 21.89
CA VAL A 157 -14.97 -3.62 21.12
C VAL A 157 -14.07 -2.44 21.45
N ASP A 158 -14.64 -1.24 21.64
CA ASP A 158 -13.87 -0.02 21.95
C ASP A 158 -13.19 -0.10 23.32
N ASP A 159 -13.88 -0.63 24.34
CA ASP A 159 -13.33 -0.79 25.69
C ASP A 159 -12.17 -1.79 25.70
N MET A 160 -12.28 -2.88 24.93
CA MET A 160 -11.20 -3.83 24.74
C MET A 160 -10.01 -3.18 24.01
N LEU A 161 -10.26 -2.40 22.94
CA LEU A 161 -9.21 -1.73 22.20
C LEU A 161 -8.52 -0.63 23.01
N ASP A 162 -9.23 0.04 23.92
CA ASP A 162 -8.64 0.98 24.88
C ASP A 162 -7.55 0.29 25.71
N ALA A 163 -7.86 -0.88 26.27
CA ALA A 163 -6.94 -1.65 27.08
C ALA A 163 -5.78 -2.25 26.27
N VAL A 164 -6.07 -2.77 25.07
CA VAL A 164 -5.05 -3.28 24.13
C VAL A 164 -4.03 -2.20 23.84
N VAL A 165 -4.50 -1.03 23.40
CA VAL A 165 -3.64 0.07 23.01
C VAL A 165 -2.86 0.62 24.20
N ALA A 166 -3.45 0.69 25.40
CA ALA A 166 -2.75 1.14 26.61
C ALA A 166 -1.49 0.31 26.92
N CYS A 167 -1.49 -0.99 26.60
CA CYS A 167 -0.35 -1.87 26.81
C CYS A 167 0.63 -1.93 25.63
N LEU A 168 0.27 -1.39 24.46
CA LEU A 168 1.19 -1.36 23.33
C LEU A 168 2.36 -0.42 23.63
N PRO A 169 3.59 -0.76 23.19
CA PRO A 169 4.72 0.17 23.28
C PRO A 169 4.33 1.50 22.63
N GLU A 170 4.75 2.61 23.24
CA GLU A 170 4.50 3.94 22.68
C GLU A 170 5.08 3.99 21.26
N THR A 171 4.21 4.15 20.28
CA THR A 171 4.59 4.61 18.94
C THR A 171 4.85 6.10 19.11
N PRO A 172 6.02 6.64 18.73
CA PRO A 172 6.25 8.07 18.84
C PRO A 172 5.11 8.82 18.12
N SER A 173 4.34 9.57 18.89
CA SER A 173 3.37 10.52 18.34
C SER A 173 4.18 11.57 17.58
N GLU A 174 3.71 11.99 16.41
CA GLU A 174 4.28 13.12 15.66
C GLU A 174 4.08 14.43 16.44
N VAL A 175 4.80 14.61 17.54
CA VAL A 175 5.02 15.88 18.23
C VAL A 175 6.46 15.86 18.76
N ALA A 176 7.37 16.42 17.95
CA ALA A 176 8.61 17.15 18.29
C ALA A 176 9.31 16.78 19.65
N VAL A 177 10.58 16.36 19.80
CA VAL A 177 11.85 16.73 19.14
C VAL A 177 13.00 15.78 19.58
N GLU A 178 13.95 15.52 18.66
CA GLU A 178 15.41 15.22 18.77
C GLU A 178 16.03 13.86 19.20
N THR A 179 16.94 13.43 18.30
CA THR A 179 18.15 12.58 18.43
C THR A 179 18.02 11.05 18.32
N ALA A 180 17.36 10.58 17.26
CA ALA A 180 17.89 9.43 16.50
C ALA A 180 18.62 10.00 15.26
N PRO A 181 19.64 9.34 14.67
CA PRO A 181 20.21 9.81 13.41
C PRO A 181 19.05 9.90 12.43
N GLU A 182 18.80 11.08 11.84
CA GLU A 182 17.75 11.27 10.85
C GLU A 182 17.88 10.17 9.79
N GLU A 183 16.96 9.19 9.80
CA GLU A 183 16.83 8.30 8.66
C GLU A 183 16.32 9.17 7.53
N LEU A 184 17.26 9.60 6.67
CA LEU A 184 16.98 10.44 5.52
C LEU A 184 15.76 9.89 4.77
N PRO A 185 14.80 10.73 4.35
CA PRO A 185 13.64 10.30 3.58
C PRO A 185 14.06 9.38 2.43
N GLN A 186 13.49 8.17 2.38
CA GLN A 186 13.84 7.16 1.40
C GLN A 186 12.86 7.15 0.22
N ILE A 187 13.38 7.24 -1.00
CA ILE A 187 12.60 7.13 -2.24
C ILE A 187 13.13 5.96 -3.06
N LYS A 188 12.27 4.96 -3.32
CA LYS A 188 12.62 3.81 -4.17
C LYS A 188 12.40 4.16 -5.63
N VAL A 189 13.43 3.97 -6.46
CA VAL A 189 13.45 4.38 -7.87
C VAL A 189 13.72 3.16 -8.77
N ALA A 190 12.87 2.91 -9.75
CA ALA A 190 13.11 1.90 -10.79
C ALA A 190 13.52 2.56 -12.10
N ILE A 191 14.54 2.03 -12.77
CA ILE A 191 14.94 2.44 -14.13
C ILE A 191 14.49 1.37 -15.12
N ILE A 192 13.46 1.68 -15.90
CA ILE A 192 12.87 0.75 -16.88
C ILE A 192 13.01 1.30 -18.31
N GLY A 193 12.80 0.43 -19.29
CA GLY A 193 12.92 0.78 -20.70
C GLY A 193 13.49 -0.40 -21.50
N ARG A 194 13.46 -0.26 -22.82
CA ARG A 194 13.89 -1.31 -23.76
C ARG A 194 15.36 -1.69 -23.57
N PRO A 195 15.81 -2.83 -24.11
CA PRO A 195 17.25 -3.09 -24.26
C PRO A 195 17.96 -1.91 -24.96
N ASN A 196 19.20 -1.62 -24.55
CA ASN A 196 20.11 -0.65 -25.20
C ASN A 196 19.72 0.85 -25.20
N VAL A 197 18.61 1.25 -24.55
CA VAL A 197 18.25 2.67 -24.36
C VAL A 197 19.18 3.43 -23.39
N GLY A 198 20.11 2.73 -22.74
CA GLY A 198 21.12 3.31 -21.86
C GLY A 198 20.77 3.30 -20.36
N LYS A 199 19.91 2.37 -19.90
CA LYS A 199 19.56 2.22 -18.47
C LYS A 199 20.78 2.07 -17.55
N SER A 200 21.73 1.20 -17.91
CA SER A 200 22.94 0.95 -17.11
C SER A 200 23.88 2.14 -17.10
N THR A 201 24.00 2.82 -18.25
CA THR A 201 24.75 4.07 -18.36
C THR A 201 24.12 5.15 -17.48
N LEU A 202 22.80 5.26 -17.47
CA LEU A 202 22.07 6.20 -16.62
C LEU A 202 22.25 5.91 -15.14
N LEU A 203 22.11 4.65 -14.71
CA LEU A 203 22.34 4.25 -13.32
C LEU A 203 23.75 4.64 -12.86
N ASN A 204 24.78 4.26 -13.62
CA ASN A 204 26.17 4.59 -13.30
C ASN A 204 26.43 6.10 -13.28
N ALA A 205 25.80 6.84 -14.20
CA ALA A 205 25.94 8.28 -14.25
C ALA A 205 25.27 8.97 -13.05
N LEU A 206 24.14 8.44 -12.56
CA LEU A 206 23.44 8.95 -11.36
C LEU A 206 24.20 8.62 -10.08
N THR A 207 24.73 7.39 -9.94
CA THR A 207 25.49 6.97 -8.76
C THR A 207 26.90 7.58 -8.71
N GLY A 208 27.48 7.94 -9.86
CA GLY A 208 28.80 8.55 -9.97
C GLY A 208 28.80 10.08 -10.11
N THR A 209 27.72 10.76 -9.74
CA THR A 209 27.70 12.24 -9.69
C THR A 209 28.44 12.75 -8.46
N ASP A 210 29.09 13.93 -8.55
CA ASP A 210 29.85 14.51 -7.41
C ASP A 210 28.98 14.81 -6.18
N ARG A 211 27.66 14.85 -6.37
CA ARG A 211 26.65 15.05 -5.32
C ARG A 211 26.13 13.75 -4.69
N ALA A 212 26.47 12.61 -5.28
CA ALA A 212 26.06 11.30 -4.81
C ALA A 212 27.03 10.81 -3.75
N ILE A 213 26.64 10.88 -2.47
CA ILE A 213 27.35 10.13 -1.43
C ILE A 213 26.82 8.70 -1.51
N VAL A 214 27.67 7.79 -2.02
CA VAL A 214 27.39 6.35 -2.02
C VAL A 214 27.66 5.83 -0.61
N SER A 215 26.64 5.24 0.02
CA SER A 215 26.81 4.62 1.35
C SER A 215 27.73 3.40 1.22
N PRO A 216 28.86 3.34 1.95
CA PRO A 216 29.82 2.25 1.85
C PRO A 216 29.43 1.03 2.71
N ILE A 217 28.15 0.86 3.08
CA ILE A 217 27.69 -0.25 3.93
C ILE A 217 27.16 -1.39 3.03
N PRO A 218 27.99 -2.38 2.67
CA PRO A 218 27.51 -3.59 2.02
C PRO A 218 26.72 -4.44 3.03
N GLY A 219 25.46 -4.78 2.70
CA GLY A 219 24.76 -5.91 3.31
C GLY A 219 23.56 -5.62 4.22
N THR A 220 22.63 -4.76 3.84
CA THR A 220 21.34 -4.64 4.57
C THR A 220 20.10 -4.69 3.66
N THR A 221 19.90 -5.83 2.99
CA THR A 221 18.65 -6.62 2.96
C THR A 221 18.88 -7.87 2.10
N ARG A 222 18.33 -9.00 2.54
CA ARG A 222 18.70 -10.35 2.08
C ARG A 222 18.24 -10.70 0.66
N ASP A 223 17.63 -9.78 -0.08
CA ASP A 223 17.12 -9.99 -1.44
C ASP A 223 17.26 -8.73 -2.30
N ALA A 224 17.92 -8.87 -3.46
CA ALA A 224 18.25 -7.88 -4.49
C ALA A 224 19.38 -6.88 -4.20
N VAL A 225 20.27 -6.72 -5.20
CA VAL A 225 21.39 -5.77 -5.19
C VAL A 225 20.83 -4.39 -5.54
N ASP A 226 20.56 -3.58 -4.54
CA ASP A 226 20.07 -2.20 -4.68
C ASP A 226 21.25 -1.22 -4.56
N GLU A 227 21.25 -0.14 -5.35
CA GLU A 227 22.27 0.93 -5.28
C GLU A 227 21.68 2.13 -4.55
N GLU A 228 22.43 2.70 -3.61
CA GLU A 228 21.96 3.83 -2.79
C GLU A 228 22.75 5.11 -3.10
N VAL A 229 22.01 6.22 -3.22
CA VAL A 229 22.57 7.56 -3.42
C VAL A 229 21.89 8.54 -2.48
N VAL A 230 22.68 9.32 -1.73
CA VAL A 230 22.15 10.43 -0.94
C VAL A 230 22.35 11.75 -1.68
N VAL A 231 21.26 12.51 -1.91
CA VAL A 231 21.28 13.86 -2.53
C VAL A 231 20.37 14.80 -1.75
N ASP A 232 20.88 15.97 -1.36
CA ASP A 232 20.18 17.00 -0.60
C ASP A 232 19.39 16.43 0.60
N GLY A 233 20.02 15.56 1.39
CA GLY A 233 19.40 14.94 2.57
C GLY A 233 18.29 13.92 2.26
N THR A 234 18.15 13.45 1.02
CA THR A 234 17.19 12.39 0.65
C THR A 234 17.95 11.14 0.18
N ARG A 235 17.57 9.95 0.66
CA ARG A 235 18.13 8.68 0.23
C ARG A 235 17.34 8.12 -0.97
N PHE A 236 17.98 8.00 -2.12
CA PHE A 236 17.43 7.37 -3.31
C PHE A 236 17.95 5.95 -3.42
N VAL A 237 17.03 4.97 -3.44
CA VAL A 237 17.38 3.54 -3.57
C VAL A 237 16.93 3.05 -4.93
N PHE A 238 17.89 2.69 -5.77
CA PHE A 238 17.64 2.14 -7.09
C PHE A 238 17.40 0.65 -6.98
N VAL A 239 16.15 0.22 -7.23
CA VAL A 239 15.73 -1.16 -7.00
C VAL A 239 16.15 -2.11 -8.13
N ASP A 240 16.59 -3.31 -7.75
CA ASP A 240 16.87 -4.46 -8.61
C ASP A 240 17.82 -4.15 -9.79
N THR A 241 18.97 -3.54 -9.43
CA THR A 241 20.04 -3.13 -10.38
C THR A 241 20.77 -4.30 -11.03
N ALA A 242 20.64 -5.51 -10.49
CA ALA A 242 21.23 -6.74 -11.03
C ALA A 242 20.76 -7.05 -12.46
N GLY A 243 19.50 -6.72 -12.80
CA GLY A 243 18.95 -6.85 -14.16
C GLY A 243 19.53 -5.82 -15.14
N ILE A 244 19.99 -4.67 -14.64
CA ILE A 244 20.61 -3.60 -15.43
C ILE A 244 22.09 -3.91 -15.72
N ARG A 245 22.80 -4.57 -14.80
CA ARG A 245 24.23 -4.90 -14.95
C ARG A 245 24.51 -6.15 -15.81
N ARG A 246 23.56 -7.08 -15.95
CA ARG A 246 23.73 -8.28 -16.79
C ARG A 246 23.59 -7.95 -18.28
N LYS A 247 24.71 -7.59 -18.92
CA LYS A 247 24.82 -7.50 -20.39
C LYS A 247 24.64 -8.88 -21.03
N GLY A 248 23.79 -8.95 -22.06
CA GLY A 248 23.89 -9.94 -23.13
C GLY A 248 23.28 -11.32 -22.86
N LYS A 249 22.05 -11.52 -23.36
CA LYS A 249 21.65 -12.77 -24.05
C LYS A 249 20.71 -12.41 -25.21
N THR A 250 20.63 -13.32 -26.19
CA THR A 250 19.95 -13.27 -27.50
C THR A 250 18.70 -12.36 -27.63
N LYS A 251 18.58 -11.63 -28.75
CA LYS A 251 17.55 -10.58 -29.02
C LYS A 251 16.11 -10.94 -28.59
N LEU A 252 15.61 -12.12 -28.97
CA LEU A 252 14.21 -12.52 -28.69
C LEU A 252 13.95 -12.88 -27.21
N LEU A 253 14.96 -13.41 -26.51
CA LEU A 253 14.84 -13.76 -25.09
C LEU A 253 14.95 -12.50 -24.21
N ALA A 254 15.73 -11.51 -24.67
CA ALA A 254 15.91 -10.23 -24.00
C ALA A 254 14.63 -9.40 -23.91
N GLU A 255 13.77 -9.41 -24.92
CA GLU A 255 12.51 -8.63 -24.92
C GLU A 255 11.49 -9.17 -23.91
N LYS A 256 11.21 -10.48 -23.92
CA LYS A 256 10.29 -11.11 -22.95
C LYS A 256 10.80 -10.99 -21.52
N LEU A 257 12.10 -11.17 -21.30
CA LEU A 257 12.71 -10.99 -19.97
C LEU A 257 12.70 -9.53 -19.52
N SER A 258 12.86 -8.57 -20.44
CA SER A 258 12.80 -7.14 -20.11
C SER A 258 11.42 -6.74 -19.59
N VAL A 259 10.34 -7.33 -20.10
CA VAL A 259 8.97 -7.09 -19.62
C VAL A 259 8.74 -7.68 -18.23
N ILE A 260 9.17 -8.92 -17.98
CA ILE A 260 9.02 -9.56 -16.66
C ILE A 260 9.81 -8.81 -15.60
N MET A 261 11.06 -8.44 -15.90
CA MET A 261 11.91 -7.65 -15.00
C MET A 261 11.33 -6.27 -14.74
N ALA A 262 10.83 -5.58 -15.78
CA ALA A 262 10.18 -4.28 -15.60
C ALA A 262 9.00 -4.37 -14.61
N ARG A 263 8.15 -5.40 -14.70
CA ARG A 263 7.03 -5.58 -13.74
C ARG A 263 7.50 -5.77 -12.31
N ARG A 264 8.61 -6.50 -12.08
CA ARG A 264 9.20 -6.65 -10.74
C ARG A 264 9.73 -5.31 -10.23
N HIS A 265 10.50 -4.59 -11.04
CA HIS A 265 11.08 -3.28 -10.69
C HIS A 265 9.99 -2.25 -10.35
N ILE A 266 8.95 -2.17 -11.19
CA ILE A 266 7.79 -1.29 -10.99
C ILE A 266 7.08 -1.58 -9.67
N ARG A 267 7.04 -2.83 -9.19
CA ARG A 267 6.37 -3.17 -7.92
C ARG A 267 7.12 -2.69 -6.69
N LEU A 268 8.45 -2.60 -6.76
CA LEU A 268 9.29 -2.21 -5.63
C LEU A 268 9.51 -0.69 -5.55
N ALA A 269 9.28 0.03 -6.64
CA ALA A 269 9.56 1.45 -6.73
C ALA A 269 8.38 2.35 -6.35
N ASP A 270 8.69 3.53 -5.82
CA ASP A 270 7.75 4.64 -5.68
C ASP A 270 7.68 5.46 -6.97
N VAL A 271 8.84 5.71 -7.59
CA VAL A 271 9.01 6.49 -8.82
C VAL A 271 9.70 5.64 -9.88
N VAL A 272 9.20 5.71 -11.10
CA VAL A 272 9.70 4.96 -12.25
C VAL A 272 10.30 5.93 -13.27
N LEU A 273 11.57 5.72 -13.61
CA LEU A 273 12.24 6.38 -14.73
C LEU A 273 12.07 5.51 -15.98
N LEU A 274 11.19 5.90 -16.89
CA LEU A 274 11.04 5.24 -18.19
C LEU A 274 12.04 5.86 -19.18
N VAL A 275 13.09 5.12 -19.50
CA VAL A 275 14.17 5.57 -20.39
C VAL A 275 13.80 5.32 -21.84
N LEU A 276 13.79 6.39 -22.62
CA LEU A 276 13.51 6.44 -24.05
C LEU A 276 14.78 6.79 -24.81
N ASP A 277 14.92 6.32 -26.05
CA ASP A 277 16.08 6.61 -26.90
C ASP A 277 15.76 7.72 -27.90
N ALA A 278 16.43 8.87 -27.78
CA ALA A 278 16.22 10.00 -28.68
C ALA A 278 16.64 9.73 -30.13
N THR A 279 17.51 8.75 -30.40
CA THR A 279 17.99 8.46 -31.75
C THR A 279 17.03 7.59 -32.54
N GLU A 280 16.27 6.75 -31.85
CA GLU A 280 15.31 5.82 -32.46
C GLU A 280 13.87 6.34 -32.38
N GLY A 281 13.61 7.34 -31.53
CA GLY A 281 12.26 7.80 -31.26
C GLY A 281 11.49 6.83 -30.36
N ILE A 282 10.17 6.91 -30.40
CA ILE A 282 9.28 6.10 -29.57
C ILE A 282 8.89 4.85 -30.34
N VAL A 283 8.94 3.71 -29.67
CA VAL A 283 8.56 2.41 -30.27
C VAL A 283 7.53 1.69 -29.41
N ASN A 284 6.84 0.70 -29.97
CA ASN A 284 5.75 -0.04 -29.29
C ASN A 284 6.16 -0.65 -27.94
N LEU A 285 7.40 -1.10 -27.80
CA LEU A 285 7.89 -1.64 -26.54
C LEU A 285 7.99 -0.57 -25.44
N ASP A 286 8.26 0.70 -25.78
CA ASP A 286 8.25 1.81 -24.81
C ASP A 286 6.84 2.03 -24.26
N ALA A 287 5.84 2.06 -25.15
CA ALA A 287 4.43 2.15 -24.76
C ALA A 287 3.99 0.97 -23.89
N THR A 288 4.43 -0.24 -24.23
CA THR A 288 4.10 -1.45 -23.46
C THR A 288 4.69 -1.40 -22.04
N ILE A 289 5.97 -1.06 -21.92
CA ILE A 289 6.67 -0.94 -20.63
C ILE A 289 6.08 0.20 -19.79
N GLY A 290 5.81 1.35 -20.42
CA GLY A 290 5.14 2.49 -19.79
C GLY A 290 3.72 2.16 -19.31
N GLY A 291 2.98 1.35 -20.08
CA GLY A 291 1.66 0.85 -19.72
C GLY A 291 1.67 0.10 -18.40
N TYR A 292 2.64 -0.82 -18.20
CA TYR A 292 2.77 -1.53 -16.92
C TYR A 292 3.03 -0.61 -15.74
N ALA A 293 3.85 0.44 -15.92
CA ALA A 293 4.12 1.40 -14.85
C ALA A 293 2.87 2.22 -14.50
N HIS A 294 2.11 2.62 -15.52
CA HIS A 294 0.85 3.34 -15.36
C HIS A 294 -0.20 2.49 -14.65
N GLU A 295 -0.41 1.25 -15.10
CA GLU A 295 -1.34 0.30 -14.50
C GLU A 295 -1.00 -0.01 -13.05
N ALA A 296 0.30 -0.14 -12.74
CA ALA A 296 0.77 -0.31 -11.36
C ALA A 296 0.51 0.92 -10.48
N GLY A 297 0.23 2.08 -11.06
CA GLY A 297 -0.08 3.31 -10.33
C GLY A 297 1.17 4.02 -9.80
N ARG A 298 2.32 3.83 -10.44
CA ARG A 298 3.57 4.47 -10.04
C ARG A 298 3.66 5.89 -10.59
N ALA A 299 4.38 6.76 -9.88
CA ALA A 299 4.81 8.02 -10.47
C ALA A 299 5.82 7.73 -11.57
N ILE A 300 5.75 8.44 -12.69
CA ILE A 300 6.55 8.16 -13.89
C ILE A 300 7.24 9.43 -14.36
N ILE A 301 8.51 9.31 -14.71
CA ILE A 301 9.30 10.33 -15.41
C ILE A 301 9.78 9.72 -16.72
N LEU A 302 9.49 10.40 -17.83
CA LEU A 302 9.97 10.03 -19.16
C LEU A 302 11.38 10.59 -19.35
N CYS A 303 12.38 9.73 -19.35
CA CYS A 303 13.78 10.10 -19.49
C CYS A 303 14.23 9.90 -20.94
N VAL A 304 14.26 10.97 -21.73
CA VAL A 304 14.74 10.96 -23.13
C VAL A 304 16.26 11.01 -23.11
N ASN A 305 16.88 9.83 -23.22
CA ASN A 305 18.33 9.65 -23.18
C ASN A 305 18.95 9.74 -24.59
N LYS A 306 20.28 9.83 -24.66
CA LYS A 306 21.05 10.03 -25.91
C LYS A 306 20.65 11.31 -26.66
N TRP A 307 20.17 12.32 -25.93
CA TRP A 307 19.71 13.56 -26.55
C TRP A 307 20.82 14.27 -27.32
N ASP A 308 22.08 14.09 -26.95
CA ASP A 308 23.26 14.59 -27.66
C ASP A 308 23.42 14.00 -29.08
N ALA A 309 22.93 12.78 -29.31
CA ALA A 309 22.96 12.10 -30.61
C ALA A 309 21.63 12.19 -31.38
N ALA A 310 20.62 12.89 -30.84
CA ALA A 310 19.31 13.02 -31.49
C ALA A 310 19.42 13.64 -32.91
N PRO A 311 18.73 13.06 -33.93
CA PRO A 311 18.76 13.56 -35.31
C PRO A 311 18.26 15.00 -35.48
N SER A 312 17.33 15.41 -34.61
CA SER A 312 16.83 16.78 -34.51
C SER A 312 16.93 17.25 -33.07
N LYS A 313 17.30 18.51 -32.87
CA LYS A 313 17.36 19.17 -31.56
C LYS A 313 16.10 19.96 -31.23
N ASP A 314 15.06 19.83 -32.06
CA ASP A 314 13.75 20.41 -31.77
C ASP A 314 13.07 19.64 -30.64
N LYS A 315 13.18 20.20 -29.42
CA LYS A 315 12.55 19.63 -28.23
C LYS A 315 11.02 19.68 -28.31
N ALA A 316 10.45 20.73 -28.88
CA ALA A 316 9.00 20.90 -28.92
C ALA A 316 8.36 19.82 -29.80
N ALA A 317 8.88 19.65 -31.02
CA ALA A 317 8.43 18.59 -31.92
C ALA A 317 8.61 17.18 -31.31
N PHE A 318 9.70 16.95 -30.55
CA PHE A 318 9.89 15.66 -29.87
C PHE A 318 8.86 15.44 -28.75
N VAL A 319 8.59 16.47 -27.92
CA VAL A 319 7.57 16.41 -26.87
C VAL A 319 6.20 16.13 -27.47
N GLU A 320 5.82 16.81 -28.55
CA GLU A 320 4.54 16.58 -29.24
C GLU A 320 4.40 15.13 -29.71
N ARG A 321 5.43 14.56 -30.33
CA ARG A 321 5.44 13.14 -30.72
C ARG A 321 5.29 12.21 -29.53
N VAL A 322 6.05 12.44 -28.45
CA VAL A 322 5.93 11.65 -27.21
C VAL A 322 4.50 11.72 -26.65
N ARG A 323 3.88 12.91 -26.65
CA ARG A 323 2.50 13.09 -26.17
C ARG A 323 1.46 12.44 -27.08
N ALA A 324 1.71 12.39 -28.39
CA ALA A 324 0.83 11.72 -29.36
C ALA A 324 0.87 10.19 -29.23
N GLU A 325 2.06 9.62 -29.03
CA GLU A 325 2.26 8.17 -28.92
C GLU A 325 1.99 7.62 -27.52
N LEU A 326 2.37 8.36 -26.47
CA LEU A 326 2.19 7.99 -25.07
C LEU A 326 1.09 8.83 -24.39
N ARG A 327 -0.07 8.95 -25.03
CA ARG A 327 -1.22 9.74 -24.54
C ARG A 327 -1.64 9.39 -23.11
N PHE A 328 -1.54 8.12 -22.73
CA PHE A 328 -1.87 7.64 -21.39
C PHE A 328 -0.85 8.08 -20.31
N LEU A 329 0.31 8.63 -20.70
CA LEU A 329 1.35 9.19 -19.82
C LEU A 329 1.44 10.72 -19.92
N GLU A 330 0.37 11.39 -20.33
CA GLU A 330 0.30 12.86 -20.44
C GLU A 330 0.73 13.58 -19.14
N TYR A 331 0.43 12.98 -17.99
CA TYR A 331 0.81 13.50 -16.67
C TYR A 331 2.30 13.36 -16.32
N ALA A 332 3.04 12.49 -17.02
CA ALA A 332 4.43 12.20 -16.71
C ALA A 332 5.34 13.32 -17.25
N PRO A 333 6.20 13.94 -16.44
CA PRO A 333 7.17 14.91 -16.93
C PRO A 333 8.21 14.26 -17.85
N ILE A 334 8.76 15.06 -18.76
CA ILE A 334 9.79 14.65 -19.71
C ILE A 334 11.11 15.33 -19.34
N ALA A 335 12.15 14.53 -19.12
CA ALA A 335 13.51 14.98 -18.86
C ALA A 335 14.42 14.57 -20.02
N PHE A 336 15.04 15.56 -20.67
CA PHE A 336 16.04 15.32 -21.72
C PHE A 336 17.44 15.23 -21.11
N LEU A 337 18.17 14.17 -21.44
CA LEU A 337 19.49 13.92 -20.86
C LEU A 337 20.42 13.16 -21.82
N SER A 338 21.70 13.18 -21.48
CA SER A 338 22.71 12.27 -22.04
C SER A 338 23.46 11.63 -20.88
N ALA A 339 23.15 10.36 -20.60
CA ALA A 339 23.82 9.62 -19.54
C ALA A 339 25.33 9.49 -19.79
N GLU A 340 25.74 9.33 -21.05
CA GLU A 340 27.14 9.20 -21.45
C GLU A 340 27.92 10.51 -21.26
N ARG A 341 27.34 11.63 -21.66
CA ARG A 341 27.95 12.97 -21.48
C ARG A 341 27.70 13.56 -20.08
N ARG A 342 26.98 12.84 -19.21
CA ARG A 342 26.49 13.32 -17.91
C ARG A 342 25.71 14.65 -17.98
N ALA A 343 25.08 14.93 -19.11
CA ALA A 343 24.34 16.17 -19.35
C ALA A 343 22.86 16.02 -18.95
N GLY A 344 22.32 17.02 -18.26
CA GLY A 344 20.89 17.05 -17.88
C GLY A 344 20.50 16.11 -16.74
N LEU A 345 21.47 15.56 -15.99
CA LEU A 345 21.21 14.64 -14.86
C LEU A 345 20.85 15.36 -13.55
N SER A 346 21.35 16.58 -13.34
CA SER A 346 21.15 17.34 -12.09
C SER A 346 19.67 17.62 -11.78
N GLN A 347 18.82 17.73 -12.80
CA GLN A 347 17.38 17.95 -12.66
C GLN A 347 16.61 16.69 -12.23
N LEU A 348 17.19 15.48 -12.35
CA LEU A 348 16.44 14.24 -12.10
C LEU A 348 16.12 14.03 -10.63
N PHE A 349 17.04 14.26 -9.70
CA PHE A 349 16.77 14.06 -8.26
C PHE A 349 15.67 15.00 -7.73
N PRO A 350 15.68 16.32 -8.02
CA PRO A 350 14.56 17.20 -7.69
C PRO A 350 13.24 16.76 -8.33
N LEU A 351 13.29 16.29 -9.58
CA LEU A 351 12.10 15.83 -10.30
C LEU A 351 11.51 14.55 -9.69
N ILE A 352 12.36 13.59 -9.31
CA ILE A 352 11.97 12.38 -8.58
C ILE A 352 11.30 12.74 -7.26
N ARG A 353 11.91 13.65 -6.49
CA ARG A 353 11.36 14.12 -5.21
C ARG A 353 9.98 14.74 -5.39
N ARG A 354 9.81 15.67 -6.36
CA ARG A 354 8.51 16.29 -6.65
C ARG A 354 7.43 15.26 -7.03
N CYS A 355 7.77 14.31 -7.89
CA CYS A 355 6.86 13.23 -8.28
C CYS A 355 6.46 12.35 -7.08
N TYR A 356 7.40 12.02 -6.20
CA TYR A 356 7.17 11.25 -4.99
C TYR A 356 6.25 11.99 -4.00
N GLU A 357 6.54 13.26 -3.73
CA GLU A 357 5.75 14.11 -2.84
C GLU A 357 4.31 14.28 -3.37
N ALA A 358 4.17 14.58 -4.65
CA ALA A 358 2.85 14.68 -5.29
C ALA A 358 2.07 13.36 -5.21
N ALA A 359 2.71 12.23 -5.50
CA ALA A 359 2.07 10.91 -5.39
C ALA A 359 1.67 10.54 -3.95
N SER A 360 2.41 11.05 -2.97
CA SER A 360 2.20 10.80 -1.53
C SER A 360 1.23 11.78 -0.88
N ARG A 361 0.84 12.85 -1.58
CA ARG A 361 -0.02 13.91 -1.05
C ARG A 361 -1.40 13.37 -0.66
N ARG A 362 -1.84 13.70 0.55
CA ARG A 362 -3.19 13.43 1.06
C ARG A 362 -3.95 14.73 1.26
N ILE A 363 -5.12 14.82 0.63
CA ILE A 363 -6.01 15.99 0.67
C ILE A 363 -7.08 15.75 1.75
N PRO A 364 -7.26 16.68 2.69
CA PRO A 364 -8.35 16.61 3.66
C PRO A 364 -9.72 16.49 2.99
N THR A 365 -10.56 15.59 3.48
CA THR A 365 -11.82 15.29 2.79
C THR A 365 -12.77 16.49 2.70
N ALA A 366 -12.77 17.38 3.69
CA ALA A 366 -13.57 18.60 3.66
C ALA A 366 -13.14 19.54 2.52
N GLU A 367 -11.84 19.76 2.37
CA GLU A 367 -11.26 20.58 1.29
C GLU A 367 -11.58 19.97 -0.09
N LEU A 368 -11.36 18.67 -0.24
CA LEU A 368 -11.66 17.95 -1.48
C LEU A 368 -13.15 18.04 -1.88
N ASN A 369 -14.07 18.01 -0.91
CA ASN A 369 -15.50 18.15 -1.22
C ASN A 369 -15.90 19.59 -1.55
N ARG A 370 -15.31 20.60 -0.89
CA ARG A 370 -15.53 22.00 -1.28
C ARG A 370 -15.11 22.23 -2.73
N PHE A 371 -13.93 21.73 -3.09
CA PHE A 371 -13.45 21.75 -4.47
C PHE A 371 -14.38 20.97 -5.42
N PHE A 372 -14.80 19.77 -5.06
CA PHE A 372 -15.67 18.96 -5.92
C PHE A 372 -17.02 19.61 -6.19
N GLN A 373 -17.64 20.24 -5.19
CA GLN A 373 -18.89 20.97 -5.38
C GLN A 373 -18.72 22.26 -6.19
N SER A 374 -17.51 22.83 -6.29
CA SER A 374 -17.27 24.01 -7.12
C SER A 374 -17.08 23.68 -8.61
N LEU A 375 -17.01 22.41 -8.98
CA LEU A 375 -16.87 21.98 -10.37
C LEU A 375 -18.21 22.01 -11.11
N GLU A 376 -18.15 22.17 -12.43
CA GLU A 376 -19.30 21.98 -13.31
C GLU A 376 -19.59 20.49 -13.47
N LEU A 377 -20.32 19.94 -12.49
CA LEU A 377 -20.64 18.52 -12.44
C LEU A 377 -21.89 18.18 -13.28
N PRO A 378 -21.90 17.01 -13.96
CA PRO A 378 -23.10 16.49 -14.59
C PRO A 378 -24.18 16.20 -13.53
N PRO A 379 -25.48 16.22 -13.89
CA PRO A 379 -26.58 16.08 -12.93
C PRO A 379 -26.45 14.86 -12.01
N GLU A 380 -25.95 13.74 -12.52
CA GLU A 380 -25.73 12.49 -11.77
C GLU A 380 -24.71 12.60 -10.62
N LEU A 381 -23.76 13.55 -10.72
CA LEU A 381 -22.71 13.80 -9.73
C LEU A 381 -22.96 15.03 -8.84
N ARG A 382 -23.96 15.87 -9.14
CA ARG A 382 -24.29 17.03 -8.31
C ARG A 382 -24.75 16.60 -6.91
N GLY A 383 -24.25 17.26 -5.87
CA GLY A 383 -24.54 16.93 -4.48
C GLY A 383 -23.97 15.57 -4.01
N ARG A 384 -23.11 14.93 -4.82
CA ARG A 384 -22.38 13.71 -4.43
C ARG A 384 -21.12 14.05 -3.65
N TYR A 385 -20.60 13.07 -2.92
CA TYR A 385 -19.42 13.22 -2.08
C TYR A 385 -18.22 12.52 -2.70
N ILE A 386 -17.03 13.08 -2.54
CA ILE A 386 -15.76 12.50 -2.99
C ILE A 386 -14.79 12.36 -1.81
N THR A 387 -13.91 11.37 -1.83
CA THR A 387 -12.90 11.19 -0.78
C THR A 387 -11.65 10.53 -1.32
N GLN A 388 -10.48 10.90 -0.80
CA GLN A 388 -9.24 10.22 -1.12
C GLN A 388 -9.06 8.99 -0.21
N VAL A 389 -8.93 7.82 -0.81
CA VAL A 389 -8.76 6.54 -0.10
C VAL A 389 -7.35 5.99 -0.18
N GLY A 390 -6.56 6.40 -1.18
CA GLY A 390 -5.19 5.91 -1.37
C GLY A 390 -4.22 7.04 -1.75
N ILE A 391 -2.95 6.80 -1.49
CA ILE A 391 -1.80 7.55 -2.00
C ILE A 391 -0.90 6.55 -2.75
N ARG A 392 -0.05 7.05 -3.66
CA ARG A 392 0.86 6.22 -4.48
C ARG A 392 0.17 4.99 -5.12
N PRO A 393 -0.86 5.18 -5.96
CA PRO A 393 -1.30 6.47 -6.52
C PRO A 393 -2.42 7.14 -5.72
N PRO A 394 -2.56 8.48 -5.83
CA PRO A 394 -3.75 9.21 -5.39
C PRO A 394 -5.02 8.56 -5.94
N THR A 395 -5.80 7.97 -5.03
CA THR A 395 -7.01 7.21 -5.39
C THR A 395 -8.20 7.86 -4.72
N PHE A 396 -9.17 8.28 -5.53
CA PHE A 396 -10.38 8.96 -5.12
C PHE A 396 -11.59 8.04 -5.29
N VAL A 397 -12.55 8.15 -4.38
CA VAL A 397 -13.84 7.47 -4.45
C VAL A 397 -14.94 8.53 -4.52
N VAL A 398 -15.71 8.50 -5.60
CA VAL A 398 -16.95 9.28 -5.75
C VAL A 398 -18.12 8.41 -5.33
N PHE A 399 -18.99 8.93 -4.46
CA PHE A 399 -20.18 8.21 -4.01
C PHE A 399 -21.40 8.60 -4.84
N ALA A 400 -21.80 7.74 -5.77
CA ALA A 400 -22.95 7.94 -6.65
C ALA A 400 -24.10 6.98 -6.31
N ALA A 401 -25.23 7.10 -7.01
CA ALA A 401 -26.31 6.11 -6.92
C ALA A 401 -25.98 4.81 -7.68
N THR A 402 -25.17 4.93 -8.74
CA THR A 402 -24.75 3.80 -9.56
C THR A 402 -23.52 3.09 -9.00
N ARG A 403 -23.34 1.82 -9.38
CA ARG A 403 -22.11 1.05 -9.21
C ARG A 403 -21.23 1.08 -10.48
N GLU A 404 -21.76 1.61 -11.57
CA GLU A 404 -21.06 1.66 -12.85
C GLU A 404 -19.90 2.67 -12.79
N PRO A 405 -18.82 2.43 -13.54
CA PRO A 405 -17.77 3.42 -13.74
C PRO A 405 -18.33 4.72 -14.33
N LEU A 406 -17.67 5.85 -14.05
CA LEU A 406 -18.00 7.10 -14.72
C LEU A 406 -17.74 6.95 -16.22
N HIS A 407 -18.55 7.63 -17.03
CA HIS A 407 -18.23 7.77 -18.45
C HIS A 407 -16.84 8.42 -18.60
N PHE A 408 -16.04 7.94 -19.56
CA PHE A 408 -14.62 8.29 -19.68
C PHE A 408 -14.36 9.81 -19.75
N SER A 409 -15.27 10.57 -20.35
CA SER A 409 -15.15 12.03 -20.47
C SER A 409 -15.25 12.73 -19.11
N ILE A 410 -16.15 12.26 -18.24
CA ILE A 410 -16.36 12.79 -16.89
C ILE A 410 -15.16 12.41 -16.02
N GLU A 411 -14.71 11.14 -16.09
CA GLU A 411 -13.54 10.69 -15.36
C GLU A 411 -12.29 11.53 -15.72
N ARG A 412 -12.04 11.73 -17.02
CA ARG A 412 -10.91 12.54 -17.49
C ARG A 412 -11.02 14.00 -17.05
N TYR A 413 -12.22 14.59 -17.11
CA TYR A 413 -12.46 15.94 -16.61
C TYR A 413 -12.11 16.05 -15.12
N LEU A 414 -12.60 15.13 -14.29
CA LEU A 414 -12.30 15.11 -12.86
C LEU A 414 -10.81 14.92 -12.58
N ILE A 415 -10.15 13.98 -13.26
CA ILE A 415 -8.71 13.76 -13.14
C ILE A 415 -7.94 15.05 -13.43
N ASN A 416 -8.27 15.73 -14.53
CA ASN A 416 -7.58 16.96 -14.93
C ASN A 416 -7.79 18.08 -13.90
N ARG A 417 -9.03 18.28 -13.43
CA ARG A 417 -9.34 19.30 -12.43
C ARG A 417 -8.70 19.02 -11.08
N ILE A 418 -8.73 17.77 -10.61
CA ILE A 418 -8.06 17.37 -9.37
C ILE A 418 -6.55 17.58 -9.49
N ARG A 419 -5.94 17.22 -10.63
CA ARG A 419 -4.51 17.41 -10.87
C ARG A 419 -4.11 18.88 -10.83
N GLU A 420 -4.88 19.74 -11.49
CA GLU A 420 -4.66 21.18 -11.54
C GLU A 420 -4.79 21.82 -10.16
N ALA A 421 -5.83 21.48 -9.41
CA ALA A 421 -6.09 22.07 -8.10
C ALA A 421 -5.10 21.65 -7.01
N PHE A 422 -4.63 20.40 -7.05
CA PHE A 422 -3.84 19.82 -5.96
C PHE A 422 -2.40 19.42 -6.36
N ASP A 423 -1.92 19.86 -7.53
CA ASP A 423 -0.57 19.61 -8.08
C ASP A 423 -0.12 18.15 -7.94
N PHE A 424 -0.95 17.21 -8.43
CA PHE A 424 -0.57 15.80 -8.52
C PHE A 424 0.44 15.56 -9.65
N PHE A 425 1.59 16.22 -9.61
CA PHE A 425 2.60 16.16 -10.65
C PHE A 425 3.20 14.75 -10.83
N GLY A 426 3.33 14.28 -12.07
CA GLY A 426 4.05 13.03 -12.39
C GLY A 426 3.41 11.72 -11.93
N THR A 427 2.23 11.75 -11.30
CA THR A 427 1.52 10.56 -10.79
C THR A 427 0.20 10.31 -11.52
N PRO A 428 -0.18 9.06 -11.82
CA PRO A 428 -1.53 8.76 -12.24
C PRO A 428 -2.51 9.03 -11.08
N ILE A 429 -3.73 9.42 -11.43
CA ILE A 429 -4.85 9.58 -10.49
C ILE A 429 -5.85 8.47 -10.81
N ARG A 430 -6.36 7.79 -9.78
CA ARG A 430 -7.42 6.78 -9.93
C ARG A 430 -8.72 7.31 -9.37
N ILE A 431 -9.81 7.20 -10.12
CA ILE A 431 -11.16 7.49 -9.63
C ILE A 431 -11.95 6.18 -9.60
N LYS A 432 -12.63 5.93 -8.49
CA LYS A 432 -13.55 4.79 -8.31
C LYS A 432 -14.92 5.30 -7.96
N VAL A 433 -15.96 4.61 -8.40
CA VAL A 433 -17.35 4.89 -8.00
C VAL A 433 -17.78 3.89 -6.94
N LYS A 434 -18.46 4.36 -5.89
CA LYS A 434 -19.14 3.49 -4.93
C LYS A 434 -20.60 3.92 -4.73
N PRO A 435 -21.52 2.96 -4.52
CA PRO A 435 -22.90 3.29 -4.20
C PRO A 435 -22.99 3.90 -2.79
N LYS A 436 -23.87 4.90 -2.62
CA LYS A 436 -24.23 5.42 -1.29
C LYS A 436 -25.00 4.35 -0.50
N ARG A 437 -24.56 3.97 0.70
CA ARG A 437 -25.34 3.10 1.62
C ARG A 437 -26.69 3.80 1.88
N GLY A 438 -27.79 3.18 1.43
CA GLY A 438 -29.16 3.72 1.55
C GLY A 438 -29.98 3.76 0.26
N ALA A 439 -29.40 3.50 -0.92
CA ALA A 439 -30.19 3.31 -2.13
C ALA A 439 -30.86 1.93 -2.07
N ARG A 440 -32.15 1.89 -1.68
CA ARG A 440 -33.01 0.73 -1.95
C ARG A 440 -32.96 0.45 -3.46
N GLU A 441 -32.76 -0.81 -3.82
CA GLU A 441 -32.99 -1.25 -5.19
C GLU A 441 -34.39 -0.79 -5.64
N PRO A 442 -34.58 -0.33 -6.89
CA PRO A 442 -35.92 -0.19 -7.43
C PRO A 442 -36.58 -1.56 -7.31
N SER A 443 -37.65 -1.64 -6.52
CA SER A 443 -38.45 -2.85 -6.40
C SER A 443 -38.83 -3.29 -7.80
N VAL A 444 -38.35 -4.47 -8.21
CA VAL A 444 -38.85 -5.15 -9.39
C VAL A 444 -40.36 -5.28 -9.20
N LEU A 445 -41.12 -4.52 -9.99
CA LEU A 445 -42.57 -4.62 -10.08
C LEU A 445 -42.91 -6.09 -10.32
N ARG A 446 -43.49 -6.75 -9.31
CA ARG A 446 -44.16 -8.02 -9.54
C ARG A 446 -45.36 -7.74 -10.45
N PRO A 447 -45.56 -8.52 -11.54
CA PRO A 447 -46.73 -8.34 -12.37
C PRO A 447 -47.98 -8.61 -11.53
N ALA A 448 -48.96 -7.72 -11.64
CA ALA A 448 -50.27 -7.89 -11.03
C ALA A 448 -50.88 -9.22 -11.53
N ARG A 449 -51.41 -10.01 -10.58
CA ARG A 449 -52.25 -11.17 -10.89
C ARG A 449 -53.68 -10.73 -11.13
#